data_AF-M3HHN3-F1
#
_entry.id   AF-M3HHN3-F1
#
_cell.length_a   1.000
_cell.length_b   1.000
_cell.length_c   1.000
_cell.angle_alpha   90.00
_cell.angle_beta   90.00
_cell.angle_gamma   90.00
#
_symmetry.space_group_name_H-M   'P 1'
#
loop_
_entity.id
_entity.type
_entity.pdbx_description
1 polymer ?
#
loop_
_entity_poly.entity_id
_entity_poly.type
_entity_poly.pdbx_seq_one_letter_code
_entity_poly.pdbx_strand_id
1 'polypeptide(L)'
;MSENPPVFRATYSNTAVYECIMNDSPIMRRCKDDWVNATQILKCCNFPKAKRTKILEKGVQQGLHEKVQGGFGRFQGTWIPLDDARKLAETYGLTKELAPVLFLDFEDPDLVIPEKVKPAPKEPVG
;
A
#
# COMPACT_ATOMS: atom_id res chain seq x y z
N MET A 1 -20.85 9.96 7.74
CA MET A 1 -20.74 8.72 6.96
C MET A 1 -19.29 8.66 6.50
N SER A 2 -18.50 7.74 7.02
CA SER A 2 -17.09 7.65 6.65
C SER A 2 -17.03 7.07 5.25
N GLU A 3 -16.80 7.92 4.25
CA GLU A 3 -16.52 7.46 2.89
C GLU A 3 -15.33 6.51 2.95
N ASN A 4 -15.48 5.32 2.36
CA ASN A 4 -14.37 4.38 2.23
C ASN A 4 -13.18 5.10 1.60
N PRO A 5 -11.95 4.88 2.08
CA PRO A 5 -10.78 5.59 1.56
C PRO A 5 -10.67 5.33 0.05
N PRO A 6 -10.76 6.38 -0.79
CA PRO A 6 -10.73 6.21 -2.23
C PRO A 6 -9.39 5.60 -2.67
N VAL A 7 -9.45 4.72 -3.68
CA VAL A 7 -8.25 4.15 -4.31
C VAL A 7 -7.84 5.05 -5.48
N PHE A 8 -6.56 5.37 -5.55
CA PHE A 8 -5.97 6.17 -6.63
C PHE A 8 -4.84 5.40 -7.29
N ARG A 9 -4.57 5.73 -8.55
CA ARG A 9 -3.35 5.29 -9.24
C ARG A 9 -2.28 6.38 -9.14
N ALA A 10 -1.06 6.02 -8.75
CA ALA A 10 0.07 6.93 -8.63
C ALA A 10 1.35 6.28 -9.17
N THR A 11 2.38 7.10 -9.47
CA THR A 11 3.68 6.60 -9.93
C THR A 11 4.79 7.12 -9.03
N TYR A 12 5.54 6.19 -8.44
CA TYR A 12 6.71 6.44 -7.58
C TYR A 12 7.94 5.79 -8.19
N SER A 13 9.00 6.58 -8.45
CA SER A 13 10.27 6.04 -8.98
C SER A 13 10.07 5.09 -10.16
N ASN A 14 9.29 5.52 -11.18
CA ASN A 14 8.94 4.75 -12.37
C ASN A 14 8.10 3.47 -12.12
N THR A 15 7.60 3.27 -10.91
CA THR A 15 6.69 2.17 -10.57
C THR A 15 5.28 2.71 -10.37
N ALA A 16 4.33 2.23 -11.19
CA ALA A 16 2.92 2.50 -11.02
C ALA A 16 2.35 1.64 -9.87
N VAL A 17 1.54 2.27 -9.02
CA VAL A 17 0.85 1.65 -7.89
C VAL A 17 -0.60 2.10 -7.84
N TYR A 18 -1.47 1.22 -7.36
CA TYR A 18 -2.72 1.58 -6.74
C TYR A 18 -2.45 1.91 -5.26
N GLU A 19 -3.06 2.95 -4.72
CA GLU A 19 -2.93 3.31 -3.31
C GLU A 19 -4.25 3.76 -2.70
N CYS A 20 -4.48 3.40 -1.43
CA CYS A 20 -5.49 4.02 -0.58
C CYS A 20 -4.81 4.60 0.67
N ILE A 21 -5.46 5.56 1.33
CA ILE A 21 -4.94 6.18 2.55
C ILE A 21 -5.76 5.70 3.74
N MET A 22 -5.09 5.16 4.75
CA MET A 22 -5.69 4.77 6.03
C MET A 22 -4.85 5.34 7.17
N ASN A 23 -5.47 6.10 8.08
CA ASN A 23 -4.77 6.74 9.22
C ASN A 23 -3.49 7.51 8.78
N ASP A 24 -3.61 8.37 7.78
CA ASP A 24 -2.52 9.14 7.16
C ASP A 24 -1.36 8.31 6.57
N SER A 25 -1.53 6.98 6.49
CA SER A 25 -0.56 6.06 5.94
C SER A 25 -1.09 5.46 4.63
N PRO A 26 -0.30 5.49 3.54
CA PRO A 26 -0.71 4.82 2.31
C PRO A 26 -0.57 3.31 2.45
N ILE A 27 -1.44 2.56 1.78
CA ILE A 27 -1.23 1.15 1.43
C ILE A 27 -1.12 1.09 -0.09
N MET A 28 -0.01 0.57 -0.60
CA MET A 28 0.31 0.52 -2.03
C MET A 28 0.31 -0.92 -2.55
N ARG A 29 -0.30 -1.11 -3.72
CA ARG A 29 -0.28 -2.32 -4.55
C ARG A 29 0.32 -1.99 -5.90
N ARG A 30 1.41 -2.65 -6.32
CA ARG A 30 2.05 -2.40 -7.61
C ARG A 30 1.17 -2.88 -8.75
N CYS A 31 1.04 -2.08 -9.81
CA CYS A 31 0.24 -2.46 -10.96
C CYS A 31 0.89 -3.57 -11.81
N LYS A 32 2.22 -3.74 -11.72
CA LYS A 32 2.96 -4.68 -12.59
C LYS A 32 2.83 -6.16 -12.18
N ASP A 33 2.62 -6.41 -10.90
CA ASP A 33 2.71 -7.75 -10.29
C ASP A 33 1.74 -7.95 -9.12
N ASP A 34 0.94 -6.94 -8.78
CA ASP A 34 0.03 -6.94 -7.63
C ASP A 34 0.69 -7.12 -6.27
N TRP A 35 2.01 -6.91 -6.17
CA TRP A 35 2.68 -6.97 -4.87
C TRP A 35 2.30 -5.76 -4.02
N VAL A 36 2.16 -6.01 -2.72
CA VAL A 36 1.69 -5.03 -1.75
C VAL A 36 2.77 -4.77 -0.70
N ASN A 37 2.86 -3.53 -0.24
CA ASN A 37 3.80 -3.16 0.80
C ASN A 37 3.28 -3.59 2.20
N ALA A 38 3.79 -4.71 2.72
CA ALA A 38 3.45 -5.24 4.03
C ALA A 38 3.81 -4.29 5.18
N THR A 39 4.87 -3.49 5.03
CA THR A 39 5.26 -2.50 6.04
C THR A 39 4.15 -1.46 6.24
N GLN A 40 3.44 -1.09 5.17
CA GLN A 40 2.34 -0.13 5.20
C GLN A 40 1.08 -0.72 5.85
N ILE A 41 0.72 -1.97 5.54
CA ILE A 41 -0.37 -2.70 6.22
C ILE A 41 -0.15 -2.65 7.74
N LEU A 42 1.05 -3.05 8.20
CA LEU A 42 1.37 -3.09 9.63
C LEU A 42 1.42 -1.70 10.30
N LYS A 43 1.71 -0.64 9.54
CA LYS A 43 1.61 0.74 10.05
C LYS A 43 0.16 1.14 10.28
N CYS A 44 -0.74 0.75 9.38
CA CYS A 44 -2.17 1.06 9.48
C CYS A 44 -2.84 0.35 10.68
N CYS A 45 -2.29 -0.78 11.14
CA CYS A 45 -2.69 -1.45 12.38
C CYS A 45 -2.29 -0.71 13.68
N ASN A 46 -1.67 0.48 13.62
CA ASN A 46 -1.19 1.24 14.77
C ASN A 46 -0.21 0.48 15.70
N PHE A 47 0.48 -0.53 15.20
CA PHE A 47 1.46 -1.27 15.99
C PHE A 47 2.73 -0.45 16.22
N PRO A 48 3.36 -0.51 17.42
CA PRO A 48 4.67 0.10 17.66
C PRO A 48 5.75 -0.43 16.70
N LYS A 49 6.77 0.39 16.42
CA LYS A 49 7.88 0.02 15.50
C LYS A 49 8.46 -1.36 15.80
N ALA A 50 8.75 -1.64 17.08
CA ALA A 50 9.34 -2.92 17.50
C ALA A 50 8.44 -4.13 17.15
N LYS A 51 7.12 -4.00 17.33
CA LYS A 51 6.16 -5.07 16.98
C LYS A 51 6.11 -5.29 15.47
N ARG A 52 6.07 -4.22 14.67
CA ARG A 52 6.09 -4.32 13.20
C ARG A 52 7.38 -4.98 12.70
N THR A 53 8.54 -4.58 13.25
CA THR A 53 9.84 -5.19 12.92
C THR A 53 9.83 -6.69 13.22
N LYS A 54 9.35 -7.11 14.39
CA LYS A 54 9.26 -8.54 14.76
C LYS A 54 8.36 -9.33 13.81
N ILE A 55 7.20 -8.79 13.43
CA ILE A 55 6.27 -9.44 12.49
C ILE A 55 6.91 -9.58 11.11
N LEU A 56 7.58 -8.53 10.64
CA LEU A 56 8.27 -8.55 9.35
C LEU A 56 9.39 -9.58 9.33
N GLU A 57 10.29 -9.55 10.31
CA GLU A 57 11.49 -10.41 10.34
C GLU A 57 11.15 -11.88 10.60
N LYS A 58 10.21 -12.16 11.50
CA LYS A 58 9.88 -13.54 11.93
C LYS A 58 8.72 -14.18 11.17
N GLY A 59 7.97 -13.40 10.39
CA GLY A 59 6.82 -13.89 9.62
C GLY A 59 7.00 -13.59 8.14
N VAL A 60 6.76 -12.33 7.76
CA VAL A 60 6.68 -11.90 6.36
C VAL A 60 7.94 -12.25 5.55
N GLN A 61 9.13 -11.98 6.11
CA GLN A 61 10.42 -12.18 5.44
C GLN A 61 10.89 -13.64 5.40
N GLN A 62 10.16 -14.56 6.03
CA GLN A 62 10.43 -15.99 5.91
C GLN A 62 9.78 -16.57 4.64
N GLY A 63 8.82 -15.85 4.03
CA GLY A 63 8.17 -16.22 2.77
C GLY A 63 8.70 -15.46 1.55
N LEU A 64 7.95 -15.51 0.45
CA LEU A 64 8.27 -14.77 -0.78
C LEU A 64 8.11 -13.26 -0.55
N HIS A 65 9.20 -12.51 -0.71
CA HIS A 65 9.20 -11.07 -0.45
C HIS A 65 10.32 -10.35 -1.21
N GLU A 66 10.19 -9.02 -1.29
CA GLU A 66 11.17 -8.11 -1.87
C GLU A 66 11.38 -6.96 -0.88
N LYS A 67 12.64 -6.69 -0.53
CA LYS A 67 12.99 -5.52 0.27
C LYS A 67 13.37 -4.36 -0.66
N VAL A 68 12.56 -3.32 -0.65
CA VAL A 68 12.90 -2.04 -1.31
C VAL A 68 13.48 -1.10 -0.27
N GLN A 69 14.77 -0.78 -0.42
CA GLN A 69 15.53 0.13 0.42
C GLN A 69 16.12 1.26 -0.44
N GLY A 70 16.11 2.50 0.04
CA GLY A 70 16.53 3.67 -0.74
C GLY A 70 15.43 4.25 -1.65
N GLY A 71 15.69 5.42 -2.26
CA GLY A 71 14.70 6.12 -3.10
C GLY A 71 13.59 6.84 -2.32
N PHE A 72 12.42 7.06 -2.95
CA PHE A 72 11.31 7.82 -2.35
C PHE A 72 10.77 7.14 -1.09
N GLY A 73 10.87 7.82 0.06
CA GLY A 73 10.66 7.22 1.38
C GLY A 73 9.31 6.54 1.61
N ARG A 74 8.23 6.97 0.95
CA ARG A 74 6.90 6.33 1.09
C ARG A 74 6.80 4.98 0.39
N PHE A 75 7.62 4.73 -0.62
CA PHE A 75 7.63 3.49 -1.42
C PHE A 75 8.50 2.39 -0.79
N GLN A 76 9.40 2.74 0.11
CA GLN A 76 10.27 1.79 0.81
C GLN A 76 9.47 0.83 1.70
N GLY A 77 9.94 -0.42 1.80
CA GLY A 77 9.29 -1.43 2.62
C GLY A 77 9.56 -2.86 2.16
N THR A 78 8.90 -3.80 2.82
CA THR A 78 8.83 -5.20 2.40
C THR A 78 7.59 -5.37 1.54
N TRP A 79 7.78 -5.78 0.30
CA TRP A 79 6.72 -6.07 -0.66
C TRP A 79 6.48 -7.57 -0.73
N ILE A 80 5.22 -7.98 -0.77
CA ILE A 80 4.80 -9.39 -0.82
C ILE A 80 3.67 -9.58 -1.82
N PRO A 81 3.44 -10.81 -2.35
CA PRO A 81 2.30 -11.10 -3.21
C PRO A 81 0.95 -10.73 -2.58
N LEU A 82 -0.02 -10.38 -3.42
CA LEU A 82 -1.35 -9.93 -2.98
C LEU A 82 -2.04 -10.91 -2.02
N ASP A 83 -1.95 -12.21 -2.30
CA ASP A 83 -2.62 -13.23 -1.49
C ASP A 83 -2.06 -13.28 -0.06
N ASP A 84 -0.75 -13.11 0.11
CA ASP A 84 -0.13 -13.05 1.42
C ASP A 84 -0.41 -11.72 2.13
N ALA A 85 -0.52 -10.63 1.37
CA ALA A 85 -0.93 -9.34 1.89
C ALA A 85 -2.38 -9.35 2.41
N ARG A 86 -3.30 -10.02 1.71
CA ARG A 86 -4.68 -10.22 2.17
C ARG A 86 -4.73 -11.02 3.46
N LYS A 87 -4.03 -12.16 3.54
CA LYS A 87 -3.92 -12.95 4.78
C LYS A 87 -3.35 -12.13 5.93
N LEU A 88 -2.32 -11.31 5.67
CA LEU A 88 -1.72 -10.42 6.67
C LEU A 88 -2.71 -9.37 7.16
N ALA A 89 -3.45 -8.74 6.24
CA ALA A 89 -4.48 -7.75 6.56
C ALA A 89 -5.60 -8.39 7.40
N GLU A 90 -6.14 -9.52 6.98
CA GLU A 90 -7.18 -10.27 7.70
C GLU A 90 -6.73 -10.68 9.10
N THR A 91 -5.50 -11.20 9.23
CA THR A 91 -4.91 -11.60 10.53
C THR A 91 -4.89 -10.45 11.54
N TYR A 92 -4.77 -9.20 11.05
CA TYR A 92 -4.71 -8.01 11.89
C TYR A 92 -5.95 -7.10 11.77
N GLY A 93 -7.06 -7.62 11.24
CA GLY A 93 -8.36 -6.96 11.25
C GLY A 93 -8.53 -5.82 10.24
N LEU A 94 -7.72 -5.77 9.17
CA LEU A 94 -7.93 -4.84 8.07
C LEU A 94 -8.92 -5.44 7.07
N THR A 95 -10.10 -4.83 6.99
CA THR A 95 -11.19 -5.27 6.11
C THR A 95 -11.10 -4.66 4.71
N LYS A 96 -11.96 -5.11 3.80
CA LYS A 96 -12.08 -4.55 2.44
C LYS A 96 -12.40 -3.05 2.45
N GLU A 97 -13.19 -2.61 3.42
CA GLU A 97 -13.57 -1.20 3.59
C GLU A 97 -12.37 -0.36 4.04
N LEU A 98 -11.50 -0.90 4.90
CA LEU A 98 -10.33 -0.19 5.42
C LEU A 98 -9.16 -0.16 4.44
N ALA A 99 -9.00 -1.23 3.65
CA ALA A 99 -7.90 -1.40 2.71
C ALA A 99 -8.41 -1.82 1.31
N PRO A 100 -9.25 -1.00 0.64
CA PRO A 100 -9.90 -1.37 -0.62
C PRO A 100 -8.89 -1.68 -1.75
N VAL A 101 -7.69 -1.12 -1.69
CA VAL A 101 -6.60 -1.40 -2.64
C VAL A 101 -6.23 -2.89 -2.73
N LEU A 102 -6.43 -3.66 -1.65
CA LEU A 102 -6.16 -5.09 -1.62
C LEU A 102 -7.24 -5.92 -2.34
N PHE A 103 -8.40 -5.33 -2.61
CA PHE A 103 -9.60 -6.02 -3.07
C PHE A 103 -10.23 -5.37 -4.31
N LEU A 104 -9.42 -4.65 -5.09
CA LEU A 104 -9.82 -4.17 -6.42
C LEU A 104 -10.27 -5.35 -7.28
N ASP A 105 -11.45 -5.21 -7.87
CA ASP A 105 -12.04 -6.15 -8.80
C ASP A 105 -11.93 -5.57 -10.21
N PHE A 106 -10.98 -6.07 -11.01
CA PHE A 106 -10.76 -5.58 -12.37
C PHE A 106 -11.79 -6.11 -13.38
N GLU A 107 -12.67 -7.03 -12.97
CA GLU A 107 -13.79 -7.49 -13.79
C GLU A 107 -15.05 -6.61 -13.59
N ASP A 108 -15.06 -5.76 -12.56
CA ASP A 108 -16.12 -4.79 -12.29
C ASP A 108 -16.14 -3.69 -13.38
N PRO A 109 -17.19 -3.60 -14.21
CA PRO A 109 -17.28 -2.60 -15.27
C PRO A 109 -17.41 -1.17 -14.74
N ASP A 110 -17.81 -1.00 -13.48
CA ASP A 110 -17.98 0.29 -12.82
C ASP A 110 -16.71 0.71 -12.04
N LEU A 111 -15.65 -0.11 -12.05
CA LEU A 111 -14.40 0.22 -11.38
C LEU A 111 -13.69 1.40 -12.07
N VAL A 112 -13.79 2.57 -11.45
CA VAL A 112 -13.04 3.78 -11.84
C VAL A 112 -11.94 4.05 -10.83
N ILE A 113 -10.68 3.97 -11.26
CA ILE A 113 -9.52 4.34 -10.44
C ILE A 113 -8.93 5.66 -10.96
N PRO A 114 -9.17 6.80 -10.29
CA PRO A 114 -8.61 8.07 -10.69
C PRO A 114 -7.07 8.08 -10.56
N GLU A 115 -6.40 8.75 -11.50
CA GLU A 115 -4.97 9.04 -11.36
C GLU A 115 -4.76 10.18 -10.37
N LYS A 116 -3.81 10.00 -9.45
CA LYS A 116 -3.38 11.04 -8.54
C LYS A 116 -2.52 12.04 -9.30
N VAL A 117 -3.14 13.11 -9.75
CA VAL A 117 -2.46 14.23 -10.40
C VAL A 117 -1.42 14.77 -9.40
N LYS A 118 -0.14 14.74 -9.77
CA LYS A 118 0.89 15.44 -8.98
C LYS A 118 0.52 16.92 -8.97
N PRO A 119 0.48 17.61 -7.82
CA PRO A 119 0.44 19.06 -7.85
C PRO A 119 1.63 19.53 -8.70
N ALA A 120 1.37 20.44 -9.64
CA ALA A 120 2.41 21.03 -10.47
C ALA A 120 3.56 21.51 -9.56
N PRO A 121 4.83 21.31 -9.94
CA PRO A 121 5.93 21.91 -9.19
C PRO A 121 5.64 23.39 -9.02
N LYS A 122 5.58 23.88 -7.77
CA LYS A 122 5.55 25.32 -7.52
C LYS A 122 6.84 25.85 -8.16
N GLU A 123 6.71 26.71 -9.18
CA GLU A 123 7.85 27.40 -9.75
C GLU A 123 8.64 28.05 -8.60
N PRO A 124 9.97 27.92 -8.57
CA PRO A 124 10.75 28.67 -7.60
C PRO A 124 10.49 30.15 -7.88
N VAL A 125 9.93 30.85 -6.89
CA VAL A 125 9.89 32.31 -6.89
C VAL A 125 11.34 32.77 -6.96
N GLY A 126 11.71 33.31 -8.11
CA GLY A 126 13.00 33.95 -8.35
C GLY A 126 13.13 35.29 -7.62
#